data_AF-A0A2S8BCA0-F1
#
_entry.id   AF-A0A2S8BCA0-F1
#
_cell.length_a   1.000
_cell.length_b   1.000
_cell.length_c   1.000
_cell.angle_alpha   90.00
_cell.angle_beta   90.00
_cell.angle_gamma   90.00
#
_symmetry.space_group_name_H-M   'P 1'
#
loop_
_entity.id
_entity.type
_entity.pdbx_description
1 polymer ?
#
loop_
_entity_poly.entity_id
_entity_poly.type
_entity_poly.pdbx_seq_one_letter_code
_entity_poly.pdbx_strand_id
1 'polypeptide(L)' 'MPVELRVWPGQMHVFQLAAPLVPEATRSLRQIGEYIREATG' A
#
# COMPACT_ATOMS: atom_id res chain seq x y z
N MET A 1 -6.23 17.52 9.56
CA MET A 1 -6.51 16.62 8.42
C MET A 1 -6.40 15.19 8.91
N PRO A 2 -7.35 14.29 8.60
CA PRO A 2 -7.23 12.88 8.96
C PRO A 2 -6.08 12.23 8.18
N VAL A 3 -5.31 11.37 8.84
CA VAL A 3 -4.15 10.66 8.26
C VAL A 3 -4.18 9.20 8.69
N GLU A 4 -3.89 8.31 7.75
CA GLU A 4 -3.68 6.89 8.00
C GLU A 4 -2.23 6.53 7.68
N LEU A 5 -1.54 5.93 8.65
CA LEU A 5 -0.14 5.50 8.50
C LEU A 5 -0.06 3.98 8.68
N ARG A 6 0.57 3.30 7.71
CA ARG A 6 0.91 1.88 7.80
C ARG A 6 2.40 1.68 7.57
N VAL A 7 3.09 1.16 8.57
CA VAL A 7 4.50 0.76 8.48
C VAL A 7 4.56 -0.69 8.02
N TRP A 8 5.44 -0.99 7.07
CA TRP A 8 5.65 -2.34 6.53
C TRP A 8 7.02 -2.88 6.96
N PRO A 9 7.09 -3.72 8.00
CA PRO A 9 8.36 -4.22 8.52
C PRO A 9 9.13 -5.00 7.45
N GLY A 10 10.43 -4.73 7.34
CA GLY A 10 11.33 -5.43 6.42
C GLY A 10 11.19 -5.05 4.94
N GLN A 11 10.30 -4.10 4.59
CA GLN A 11 10.15 -3.65 3.22
C GLN A 11 11.10 -2.50 2.88
N MET A 12 11.60 -2.51 1.65
CA MET A 12 12.49 -1.48 1.13
C MET A 12 11.70 -0.27 0.61
N HIS A 13 12.40 0.83 0.32
CA HIS A 13 11.81 2.00 -0.32
C HIS A 13 11.12 1.59 -1.64
N VAL A 14 9.84 1.96 -1.78
CA VAL A 14 9.02 1.70 -2.98
C VAL A 14 8.95 0.21 -3.38
N PHE A 15 8.91 -0.70 -2.40
CA PHE A 15 8.73 -2.13 -2.64
C PHE A 15 7.51 -2.47 -3.52
N GLN A 16 6.52 -1.58 -3.59
CA GLN A 16 5.33 -1.68 -4.45
C GLN A 16 5.65 -1.95 -5.93
N LEU A 17 6.78 -1.45 -6.44
CA LEU A 17 7.21 -1.70 -7.83
C LEU A 17 7.56 -3.18 -8.08
N ALA A 18 7.87 -3.93 -7.03
CA ALA A 18 8.17 -5.35 -7.09
C ALA A 18 6.93 -6.23 -6.83
N ALA A 19 5.72 -5.75 -7.11
CA ALA A 19 4.47 -6.50 -6.91
C ALA A 19 4.46 -7.95 -7.41
N PRO A 20 5.09 -8.31 -8.55
CA PRO A 20 5.17 -9.70 -9.01
C PRO A 20 6.05 -10.61 -8.14
N LEU A 21 6.96 -10.04 -7.34
CA LEU A 21 7.97 -10.78 -6.57
C LEU A 21 7.79 -10.65 -5.06
N VAL A 22 7.16 -9.56 -4.59
CA VAL A 22 7.00 -9.23 -3.18
C VAL A 22 5.50 -9.27 -2.83
N PRO A 23 5.02 -10.27 -2.07
CA PRO A 23 3.59 -10.38 -1.73
C PRO A 23 3.04 -9.16 -0.99
N GLU A 24 3.85 -8.52 -0.15
CA GLU A 24 3.51 -7.28 0.57
C GLU A 24 3.19 -6.15 -0.41
N ALA A 25 3.89 -6.05 -1.54
CA ALA A 25 3.67 -4.99 -2.53
C ALA A 25 2.24 -5.05 -3.08
N THR A 26 1.79 -6.24 -3.49
CA THR A 26 0.40 -6.45 -3.93
C THR A 26 -0.61 -6.14 -2.82
N ARG A 27 -0.34 -6.58 -1.57
CA ARG A 27 -1.21 -6.28 -0.42
C ARG A 27 -1.31 -4.78 -0.16
N SER A 28 -0.20 -4.05 -0.24
CA SER A 28 -0.16 -2.61 -0.02
C SER A 28 -0.90 -1.83 -1.11
N LEU A 29 -0.73 -2.22 -2.38
CA LEU A 29 -1.43 -1.59 -3.51
C LEU A 29 -2.95 -1.78 -3.42
N ARG A 30 -3.41 -2.96 -2.97
CA ARG A 30 -4.84 -3.18 -2.70
C ARG A 30 -5.38 -2.22 -1.64
N GLN A 31 -4.67 -2.07 -0.52
CA GLN A 31 -5.06 -1.14 0.56
C GLN A 31 -5.09 0.31 0.08
N ILE A 32 -4.12 0.74 -0.73
CA ILE A 32 -4.12 2.09 -1.34
C ILE A 32 -5.34 2.26 -2.24
N GLY A 33 -5.67 1.26 -3.06
CA GLY A 33 -6.85 1.31 -3.92
C GLY A 33 -8.18 1.32 -3.14
N GLU A 34 -8.25 0.65 -1.99
CA GLU A 34 -9.39 0.72 -1.06
C GLU A 34 -9.52 2.13 -0.47
N TYR A 35 -8.43 2.69 0.06
CA TYR A 35 -8.39 4.05 0.59
C TYR A 35 -8.87 5.08 -0.43
N ILE A 36 -8.38 5.01 -1.68
CA ILE A 36 -8.80 5.93 -2.74
C ILE A 36 -10.30 5.78 -3.03
N ARG A 37 -10.82 4.56 -3.11
CA ARG A 37 -12.27 4.32 -3.34
C ARG A 37 -13.12 4.87 -2.20
N GLU A 38 -12.70 4.68 -0.95
CA GLU A 38 -13.41 5.22 0.21
C GLU A 38 -13.36 6.76 0.27
N ALA A 39 -12.23 7.36 -0.14
CA ALA A 39 -12.05 8.81 -0.08
C ALA A 39 -12.68 9.58 -1.26
N THR A 40 -12.96 8.91 -2.38
CA THR A 40 -13.39 9.56 -3.63
C THR A 40 -14.64 8.98 -4.29
N GLY A 41 -15.12 7.84 -3.80
CA GLY A 41 -16.34 7.18 -4.26
C GLY A 41 -17.62 7.76 -3.66
#